data_AF-A0A9C7RQY9-F1
#
_entry.id   AF-A0A9C7RQY9-F1
#
_cell.length_a   1.000
_cell.length_b   1.000
_cell.length_c   1.000
_cell.angle_alpha   90.00
_cell.angle_beta   90.00
_cell.angle_gamma   90.00
#
_symmetry.space_group_name_H-M   'P 1'
#
loop_
_entity.id
_entity.type
_entity.pdbx_description
1 polymer ?
#
loop_
_entity_poly.entity_id
_entity_poly.type
_entity_poly.pdbx_seq_one_letter_code
_entity_poly.pdbx_strand_id
1 'polypeptide(L)' 'MDPIQEIVEACREDPRIRKIVEEIAAMEDDEREIFRKKVKSYFLSRTSPEDVEAYKFFKLILNESILKQVLDRLSDLR' A
#
# COMPACT_ATOMS: atom_id res chain seq x y z
N MET A 1 5.84 -13.69 -9.18
CA MET A 1 5.96 -13.37 -7.75
C MET A 1 4.61 -12.77 -7.34
N ASP A 2 4.02 -13.22 -6.24
CA ASP A 2 2.68 -12.76 -5.80
C ASP A 2 2.84 -11.41 -5.10
N PRO A 3 2.37 -10.28 -5.69
CA PRO A 3 2.57 -8.95 -5.10
C PRO A 3 1.91 -8.80 -3.73
N ILE A 4 0.86 -9.56 -3.45
CA ILE A 4 0.22 -9.57 -2.12
C ILE A 4 1.17 -10.20 -1.10
N GLN A 5 1.83 -11.30 -1.47
CA GLN A 5 2.79 -11.99 -0.61
C GLN A 5 4.00 -11.10 -0.30
N GLU A 6 4.53 -10.40 -1.30
CA GLU A 6 5.64 -9.44 -1.11
C GLU A 6 5.26 -8.32 -0.13
N ILE A 7 4.06 -7.77 -0.24
CA ILE A 7 3.58 -6.72 0.68
C ILE A 7 3.43 -7.28 2.10
N VAL A 8 2.90 -8.50 2.26
CA VAL A 8 2.75 -9.15 3.58
C VAL A 8 4.12 -9.38 4.21
N GLU A 9 5.10 -9.86 3.45
CA GLU A 9 6.48 -10.03 3.91
C GLU A 9 7.11 -8.69 4.31
N ALA A 10 6.97 -7.65 3.48
CA ALA A 10 7.45 -6.31 3.80
C ALA A 10 6.80 -5.74 5.08
N CYS A 11 5.52 -6.01 5.33
CA CYS A 11 4.84 -5.61 6.57
C CYS A 11 5.33 -6.38 7.81
N ARG A 12 5.84 -7.61 7.63
CA ARG A 12 6.44 -8.39 8.73
C ARG A 12 7.84 -7.89 9.06
N GLU A 13 8.62 -7.56 8.04
CA GLU A 13 10.02 -7.12 8.20
C GLU A 13 10.12 -5.66 8.66
N ASP A 14 9.24 -4.78 8.19
CA ASP A 14 9.24 -3.36 8.52
C ASP A 14 7.88 -2.90 9.11
N PRO A 15 7.81 -2.63 10.43
CA PRO A 15 6.57 -2.17 11.07
C PRO A 15 6.09 -0.81 10.54
N ARG A 16 6.95 -0.01 9.90
CA ARG A 16 6.55 1.26 9.27
C ARG A 16 5.72 1.02 8.02
N ILE A 17 6.03 -0.02 7.24
CA ILE A 17 5.24 -0.40 6.06
C ILE A 17 3.87 -0.89 6.50
N ARG A 18 3.83 -1.75 7.54
CA ARG A 18 2.58 -2.20 8.15
C ARG A 18 1.71 -1.02 8.59
N LYS A 19 2.30 -0.05 9.28
CA LYS A 19 1.58 1.14 9.74
C LYS A 19 0.96 1.92 8.57
N ILE A 20 1.67 2.09 7.46
CA ILE A 20 1.14 2.76 6.25
C ILE A 20 -0.07 2.01 5.70
N VAL A 21 -0.02 0.67 5.63
CA VAL A 21 -1.14 -0.16 5.17
C VAL A 21 -2.35 -0.02 6.10
N GLU A 22 -2.13 -0.07 7.42
CA GLU A 22 -3.18 0.11 8.43
C GLU A 22 -3.81 1.52 8.39
N GLU A 23 -3.00 2.56 8.18
CA GLU A 23 -3.49 3.93 8.01
C GLU A 23 -4.37 4.08 6.76
N ILE A 24 -3.99 3.47 5.64
CA ILE A 24 -4.80 3.53 4.42
C ILE A 24 -6.08 2.70 4.55
N ALA A 25 -6.04 1.60 5.31
CA ALA A 25 -7.22 0.81 5.64
C ALA A 25 -8.23 1.59 6.51
N ALA A 26 -7.72 2.48 7.36
CA ALA A 26 -8.55 3.32 8.23
C ALA A 26 -9.15 4.56 7.52
N MET A 27 -8.70 4.87 6.28
CA MET A 27 -9.28 5.96 5.50
C MET A 27 -10.68 5.60 5.01
N GLU A 28 -11.59 6.57 5.11
CA GLU A 28 -12.88 6.55 4.42
C GLU A 28 -12.69 6.61 2.89
N ASP A 29 -13.71 6.22 2.12
CA ASP A 29 -13.60 6.10 0.66
C ASP A 29 -13.24 7.43 -0.04
N ASP A 30 -13.79 8.54 0.44
CA ASP A 30 -13.52 9.88 -0.09
C ASP A 30 -12.09 10.35 0.23
N GLU A 31 -11.64 10.12 1.47
CA GLU A 31 -10.27 10.38 1.89
C GLU A 31 -9.27 9.55 1.09
N ARG A 32 -9.55 8.26 0.90
CA ARG A 32 -8.70 7.34 0.14
C ARG A 32 -8.60 7.75 -1.32
N GLU A 33 -9.70 8.23 -1.92
CA GLU A 33 -9.68 8.74 -3.30
C GLU A 33 -8.91 10.06 -3.43
N ILE A 34 -9.03 10.96 -2.44
CA ILE A 34 -8.18 12.17 -2.38
C ILE A 34 -6.70 11.78 -2.26
N PHE A 35 -6.38 10.82 -1.41
CA PHE A 35 -5.01 10.33 -1.22
C PHE A 35 -4.46 9.69 -2.50
N ARG A 36 -5.26 8.88 -3.21
CA ARG A 36 -4.89 8.31 -4.53
C ARG A 36 -4.47 9.39 -5.52
N LYS A 37 -5.21 10.49 -5.59
CA LYS A 37 -4.87 11.64 -6.46
C LYS A 37 -3.56 12.30 -6.04
N LYS A 38 -3.35 12.50 -4.73
CA LYS A 38 -2.10 13.06 -4.19
C LYS A 38 -0.89 12.19 -4.51
N VAL A 39 -0.98 10.87 -4.30
CA VAL A 39 0.06 9.90 -4.65
C VAL A 39 0.41 10.01 -6.14
N LYS A 40 -0.61 9.96 -7.02
CA LYS A 40 -0.38 10.07 -8.47
C LYS A 40 0.31 11.38 -8.84
N SER A 41 -0.08 12.50 -8.24
CA SER A 41 0.55 13.80 -8.48
C SER A 41 1.99 13.85 -7.95
N TYR A 42 2.23 13.28 -6.77
CA TYR A 42 3.55 13.29 -6.12
C TYR A 42 4.59 12.51 -6.93
N PHE A 43 4.19 11.37 -7.51
CA PHE A 43 5.09 10.52 -8.31
C PHE A 43 5.20 10.93 -9.78
N LEU A 44 4.42 11.91 -10.25
CA LEU A 44 4.38 12.28 -11.67
C LEU A 44 5.74 12.75 -12.22
N SER A 45 6.52 13.45 -11.40
CA SER A 45 7.84 13.99 -11.77
C SER A 45 9.00 13.19 -11.17
N ARG A 46 8.72 12.02 -10.59
CA ARG A 46 9.68 11.21 -9.84
C ARG A 46 9.98 9.92 -10.60
N THR A 47 11.25 9.71 -10.93
CA THR A 47 11.66 8.64 -11.85
C THR A 47 12.84 7.82 -11.34
N SER A 48 13.24 7.98 -10.07
CA SER A 48 14.22 7.07 -9.49
C SER A 48 13.65 5.65 -9.41
N PRO A 49 14.49 4.61 -9.44
CA PRO A 49 14.02 3.23 -9.25
C PRO A 49 13.20 3.08 -7.96
N GLU A 50 13.62 3.74 -6.88
CA GLU A 50 12.93 3.74 -5.59
C GLU A 50 11.55 4.40 -5.68
N ASP A 51 11.43 5.52 -6.40
CA ASP A 51 10.15 6.19 -6.61
C ASP A 51 9.18 5.32 -7.42
N VAL A 52 9.69 4.59 -8.42
CA VAL A 52 8.89 3.68 -9.25
C VAL A 52 8.35 2.52 -8.42
N GLU A 53 9.19 1.90 -7.58
CA GLU A 53 8.74 0.80 -6.70
C GLU A 53 7.78 1.30 -5.62
N ALA A 54 8.03 2.47 -5.02
CA ALA A 54 7.10 3.08 -4.07
C ALA A 54 5.74 3.37 -4.72
N TYR A 55 5.72 3.89 -5.95
CA TYR A 55 4.47 4.13 -6.66
C TYR A 55 3.72 2.83 -6.99
N LYS A 56 4.41 1.75 -7.37
CA LYS A 56 3.80 0.44 -7.57
C LYS A 56 3.17 -0.08 -6.28
N PHE A 57 3.87 0.04 -5.15
CA PHE A 57 3.35 -0.30 -3.84
C PHE A 57 2.04 0.46 -3.56
N PHE A 58 2.04 1.79 -3.60
CA PHE A 58 0.83 2.56 -3.31
C PHE A 58 -0.31 2.25 -4.29
N LYS A 59 -0.01 2.05 -5.58
CA LYS A 59 -1.02 1.67 -6.58
C LYS A 59 -1.70 0.34 -6.24
N LEU A 60 -0.95 -0.63 -5.72
CA LEU A 60 -1.46 -1.91 -5.27
C LEU A 60 -2.31 -1.76 -4.00
N ILE A 61 -1.76 -1.12 -2.96
CA ILE A 61 -2.45 -1.10 -1.66
C ILE A 61 -3.67 -0.15 -1.66
N LEU A 62 -3.73 0.82 -2.57
CA LEU A 62 -4.92 1.65 -2.79
C LEU A 62 -6.02 0.93 -3.59
N ASN A 63 -5.79 -0.30 -4.06
CA ASN A 63 -6.85 -1.16 -4.56
C ASN A 63 -7.50 -1.88 -3.37
N GLU A 64 -8.79 -1.64 -3.14
CA GLU A 64 -9.52 -2.17 -1.99
C GLU A 64 -9.50 -3.70 -1.89
N SER A 65 -9.61 -4.40 -3.02
CA SER A 65 -9.56 -5.87 -3.05
C SER A 65 -8.17 -6.39 -2.64
N ILE A 66 -7.10 -5.70 -3.04
CA ILE A 66 -5.74 -6.06 -2.65
C ILE A 66 -5.51 -5.71 -1.18
N LEU A 67 -5.92 -4.53 -0.74
CA LEU A 67 -5.81 -4.09 0.64
C LEU A 67 -6.46 -5.08 1.60
N LYS A 68 -7.68 -5.50 1.29
CA LYS A 68 -8.41 -6.50 2.07
C LYS A 68 -7.63 -7.82 2.15
N GLN A 69 -7.15 -8.34 1.02
CA GLN A 69 -6.36 -9.58 1.01
C GLN A 69 -5.06 -9.48 1.82
N VAL A 70 -4.38 -8.33 1.79
CA VAL A 70 -3.20 -8.08 2.62
C VAL A 70 -3.56 -8.09 4.10
N LEU A 71 -4.62 -7.40 4.49
CA LEU A 71 -5.07 -7.33 5.89
C LEU A 71 -5.51 -8.70 6.42
N ASP A 72 -6.29 -9.45 5.64
CA ASP A 72 -6.75 -10.79 5.99
C ASP A 72 -5.54 -11.71 6.28
N ARG A 73 -4.53 -11.70 5.39
CA ARG A 73 -3.28 -12.46 5.59
C ARG A 73 -2.46 -11.97 6.78
N LEU A 74 -2.53 -10.68 7.15
CA LEU A 74 -1.85 -10.15 8.34
C LEU A 74 -2.57 -10.53 9.64
N SER A 75 -3.90 -10.67 9.62
CA SER A 75 -4.68 -11.12 10.78
C SER A 75 -4.57 -12.61 11.05
N ASP A 76 -4.47 -13.44 10.01
CA ASP A 76 -4.32 -14.90 10.13
C ASP A 76 -3.00 -15.34 10.77
N LEU A 77 -2.08 -14.39 10.99
CA LEU A 77 -0.75 -14.61 11.57
C LEU A 77 -0.67 -14.22 13.05
N ARG A 78 -1.77 -13.72 13.63
CA ARG A 78 -1.85 -13.34 15.06
C ARG A 78 -2.14 -14.54 15.95
#